data_AF-K6W4U9-F1
#
_entry.id   AF-K6W4U9-F1
#
_cell.length_a   1.000
_cell.length_b   1.000
_cell.length_c   1.000
_cell.angle_alpha   90.00
_cell.angle_beta   90.00
_cell.angle_gamma   90.00
#
_symmetry.space_group_name_H-M   'P 1'
#
loop_
_entity.id
_entity.type
_entity.pdbx_description
1 polymer ?
#
loop_
_entity_poly.entity_id
_entity_poly.type
_entity_poly.pdbx_seq_one_letter_code
_entity_poly.pdbx_strand_id
1 'polypeptide(L)' 'MTTAVSAPIAVGTWNIDPVHSTVGFSVKHLMVSKVRGKFETF' A
#
# COMPACT_ATOMS: atom_id res chain seq x y z
N MET A 1 15.05 33.20 -11.30
CA MET A 1 13.69 32.76 -11.67
C MET A 1 13.57 31.29 -11.32
N THR A 2 12.61 30.90 -10.48
CA THR A 2 12.42 29.50 -10.05
C THR A 2 11.12 29.02 -10.66
N THR A 3 11.20 28.12 -11.63
CA THR A 3 10.02 27.55 -12.30
C THR A 3 9.42 26.47 -11.40
N ALA A 4 8.18 26.67 -10.96
CA ALA A 4 7.43 25.63 -10.27
C ALA A 4 7.04 24.54 -11.28
N VAL A 5 7.45 23.29 -11.01
CA VAL A 5 6.97 22.12 -11.76
C VAL A 5 5.58 21.78 -11.24
N SER A 6 4.58 21.83 -12.13
CA SER A 6 3.23 21.31 -11.84
C SER A 6 3.31 19.79 -11.75
N ALA A 7 2.96 19.23 -10.61
CA ALA A 7 2.84 17.79 -10.46
C ALA A 7 1.65 17.29 -11.31
N PRO A 8 1.78 16.14 -12.01
CA PRO A 8 0.73 15.62 -12.90
C PRO A 8 -0.51 15.13 -12.15
N ILE A 9 -0.50 15.13 -10.81
CA ILE A 9 -1.61 14.73 -9.96
C ILE A 9 -1.88 15.81 -8.91
N ALA A 10 -3.17 16.04 -8.62
CA ALA A 10 -3.58 16.98 -7.59
C ALA A 10 -3.19 16.47 -6.20
N VAL A 11 -2.75 17.38 -5.34
CA VAL A 11 -2.61 17.10 -3.91
C VAL A 11 -4.00 16.97 -3.29
N GLY A 12 -4.18 16.02 -2.36
CA GLY A 12 -5.47 15.79 -1.72
C GLY A 12 -5.50 14.49 -0.92
N THR A 13 -6.65 14.24 -0.30
CA THR A 13 -6.94 12.97 0.39
C THR A 13 -7.44 11.94 -0.61
N TRP A 14 -6.87 10.75 -0.57
CA TRP A 14 -7.24 9.63 -1.44
C TRP A 14 -7.98 8.58 -0.63
N ASN A 15 -9.15 8.18 -1.12
CA ASN A 15 -9.90 7.07 -0.52
C ASN A 15 -9.40 5.75 -1.12
N ILE A 16 -9.08 4.79 -0.25
CA ILE A 16 -8.66 3.46 -0.68
C ILE A 16 -9.90 2.65 -1.07
N ASP A 17 -9.86 2.02 -2.24
CA ASP A 17 -10.88 1.06 -2.65
C ASP A 17 -10.55 -0.32 -2.04
N PRO A 18 -11.40 -0.85 -1.15
CA PRO A 18 -11.15 -2.12 -0.48
C PRO A 18 -11.27 -3.34 -1.42
N VAL A 19 -11.97 -3.22 -2.55
CA VAL A 19 -12.13 -4.33 -3.53
C VAL A 19 -10.84 -4.55 -4.32
N HIS A 20 -10.06 -3.48 -4.53
CA HIS A 20 -8.87 -3.48 -5.37
C HIS A 20 -7.56 -3.30 -4.59
N SER A 21 -7.64 -3.25 -3.26
CA SER A 21 -6.46 -3.09 -2.40
C SER A 21 -6.30 -4.30 -1.50
N THR A 22 -5.09 -4.51 -0.96
CA THR A 22 -4.84 -5.61 -0.03
C THR A 22 -3.77 -5.21 0.99
N VAL A 23 -4.08 -5.40 2.26
CA VAL A 23 -3.10 -5.30 3.35
C VAL A 23 -2.59 -6.70 3.68
N GLY A 24 -1.45 -7.06 3.10
CA GLY A 24 -0.83 -8.38 3.25
C GLY A 24 0.38 -8.40 4.19
N PHE A 25 0.65 -9.54 4.81
CA PHE A 25 1.84 -9.76 5.63
C PHE A 25 2.52 -11.10 5.34
N SER A 26 3.79 -11.18 5.70
CA SER A 26 4.53 -12.44 5.62
C SER A 26 5.63 -12.52 6.68
N VAL A 27 5.63 -13.60 7.46
CA VAL A 27 6.57 -13.81 8.57
C VAL A 27 7.34 -15.11 8.33
N LYS A 28 8.67 -15.05 8.47
CA LYS A 28 9.52 -16.25 8.45
C LYS A 28 9.35 -17.01 9.76
N HIS A 29 9.20 -18.33 9.68
CA HIS A 29 9.15 -19.21 10.83
C HIS A 29 10.35 -20.16 10.81
N LEU A 30 11.26 -19.96 11.79
CA LEU A 30 12.47 -20.74 12.01
C LEU A 30 13.35 -20.98 10.76
N MET A 31 13.36 -20.04 9.82
CA MET A 31 14.09 -20.11 8.53
C MET A 31 13.66 -21.23 7.57
N VAL A 32 12.69 -22.07 7.94
CA VAL A 32 12.24 -23.21 7.15
C VAL A 32 10.96 -22.88 6.38
N SER A 33 10.03 -22.14 7.01
CA SER A 33 8.74 -21.85 6.41
C SER A 33 8.37 -20.37 6.50
N LYS A 34 7.30 -20.01 5.80
CA LYS A 34 6.78 -18.65 5.79
C LYS A 34 5.27 -18.65 5.95
N VAL A 35 4.80 -18.00 7.01
CA VAL A 35 3.39 -17.73 7.20
C VAL A 35 3.04 -16.50 6.37
N ARG A 36 1.94 -16.57 5.63
CA ARG A 36 1.40 -15.48 4.82
C ARG A 36 -0.05 -15.26 5.21
N GLY A 37 -0.48 -14.01 5.23
CA GLY A 37 -1.86 -13.67 5.50
C GLY A 37 -2.20 -12.28 5.00
N LYS A 38 -3.46 -11.91 5.15
CA LYS A 38 -3.99 -10.58 4.82
C LYS A 38 -5.11 -10.21 5.78
N PHE A 39 -5.40 -8.93 5.88
CA PHE A 39 -6.62 -8.44 6.51
C PHE A 39 -7.74 -8.41 5.46
N GLU A 40 -8.90 -8.95 5.80
CA GLU A 40 -10.03 -9.03 4.86
C GLU A 40 -10.84 -7.73 4.78
N THR A 41 -10.76 -6.89 5.81
CA THR A 41 -11.49 -5.63 5.93
C THR A 41 -10.55 -4.51 6.36
N PHE A 42 -10.57 -3.39 5.63
CA PHE A 42 -9.81 -2.17 5.92
C PHE A 42 -10.46 -0.96 5.24
#